data_AF-A0A3B4VR93-F1
#
_entry.id   AF-A0A3B4VR93-F1
#
_cell.length_a   1.000
_cell.length_b   1.000
_cell.length_c   1.000
_cell.angle_alpha   90.00
_cell.angle_beta   90.00
_cell.angle_gamma   90.00
#
_symmetry.space_group_name_H-M   'P 1'
#
loop_
_entity.id
_entity.type
_entity.pdbx_description
1 polymer ?
#
loop_
_entity_poly.entity_id
_entity_poly.type
_entity_poly.pdbx_seq_one_letter_code
_entity_poly.pdbx_strand_id
1 'polypeptide(L)'
;MKILIQPTESLGTRDLNHKMHHSLLLYLSLGALVKFAAGSDWCYNGCDHTPSEWPQLHGSFCGGKRQSPIDIVTSHVKTDPNLLNFTFVNFSKHVIKSIENNGHTVKCRLEENEVEVSGGGLTDTYSTIQFHFHWGDTEYHPGSEHKIDGHRYPMEMHIVSLKKGLTVEQATANSDGIAVLGFFINATEDGNMSGPWNLLTSHLMSNKDTEGTTNYNISINDLIGNVDLTKFYRYMGSLTTPSCNEAVAWTVFHEPINVNKELIKRFPMKTGLVNVFRPVQELNERQVSASPATPLPPSPWCYDDHHCAYNSSLWHLLSHSHCGGERQSPINIVTKTAVIDEHLDAFTYTKFDDKNAIKSITNSGHSVKCVLKEDTVEVSGGGLGYVYSTLQFHFHWGAVSHESQGSEHMVDSKRYPMEMHIVNKRKDLKLEKALETPNGLAVLGFFIEAADTTKSSGGSSSEHQETHPPSSSTSDMGAWKKLTKYLSAIHNIRSEVNVTEEISIDDLLGNVNRAAYYRYNGSLTTPSCNEAVVWTVFKESVKVDQDLMMLFPIQTGYHNVFRPTQSLHDRTIFSTTSAASAPGPIILFLLLACLCAFPLNLRL
;
A
#
# COMPACT_ATOMS: atom_id res chain seq x y z
N MET A 1 60.90 45.60 30.71
CA MET A 1 62.17 45.54 29.96
C MET A 1 61.84 45.90 28.52
N LYS A 2 62.52 46.92 27.98
CA LYS A 2 62.13 47.75 26.84
C LYS A 2 63.09 47.45 25.68
N ILE A 3 62.64 47.68 24.43
CA ILE A 3 63.45 47.96 23.20
C ILE A 3 63.96 46.68 22.48
N LEU A 4 63.57 46.29 21.26
CA LEU A 4 63.56 46.91 19.90
C LEU A 4 64.97 46.94 19.25
N ILE A 5 65.03 46.66 17.93
CA ILE A 5 66.11 47.00 16.95
C ILE A 5 67.12 45.88 16.57
N GLN A 6 66.93 45.28 15.38
CA GLN A 6 67.93 44.75 14.41
C GLN A 6 68.63 45.92 13.67
N PRO A 7 69.56 45.78 12.68
CA PRO A 7 70.53 44.73 12.28
C PRO A 7 71.93 45.32 11.91
N THR A 8 72.90 44.52 11.44
CA THR A 8 73.85 44.93 10.38
C THR A 8 74.57 43.73 9.70
N GLU A 9 74.33 43.62 8.39
CA GLU A 9 75.19 43.29 7.22
C GLU A 9 76.74 43.24 7.40
N SER A 10 77.61 42.60 6.58
CA SER A 10 77.57 42.03 5.21
C SER A 10 78.87 41.24 4.88
N LEU A 11 78.88 40.63 3.66
CA LEU A 11 79.96 40.49 2.66
C LEU A 11 80.55 39.08 2.40
N GLY A 12 80.43 38.66 1.13
CA GLY A 12 81.24 37.59 0.51
C GLY A 12 80.65 37.08 -0.81
N THR A 13 81.05 37.67 -1.93
CA THR A 13 80.58 37.50 -3.33
C THR A 13 81.27 36.38 -4.14
N ARG A 14 80.66 36.03 -5.30
CA ARG A 14 81.19 35.55 -6.62
C ARG A 14 80.35 34.37 -7.17
N ASP A 15 80.02 34.21 -8.46
CA ASP A 15 80.27 34.96 -9.69
C ASP A 15 79.32 34.49 -10.83
N LEU A 16 78.91 35.46 -11.66
CA LEU A 16 78.79 35.52 -13.13
C LEU A 16 78.27 34.34 -14.01
N ASN A 17 77.21 34.63 -14.78
CA ASN A 17 77.14 34.74 -16.27
C ASN A 17 75.71 34.46 -16.79
N HIS A 18 75.15 35.01 -17.87
CA HIS A 18 75.25 36.24 -18.66
C HIS A 18 74.11 36.19 -19.73
N LYS A 19 73.52 37.36 -20.06
CA LYS A 19 72.76 37.77 -21.30
C LYS A 19 71.23 37.80 -21.18
N MET A 20 70.59 38.98 -21.04
CA MET A 20 70.23 40.02 -22.06
C MET A 20 69.27 39.49 -23.14
N HIS A 21 68.14 40.08 -23.53
CA HIS A 21 67.54 41.41 -23.30
C HIS A 21 66.16 41.43 -24.00
N HIS A 22 65.09 41.96 -23.39
CA HIS A 22 64.21 43.03 -23.93
C HIS A 22 62.93 43.22 -23.09
N SER A 23 62.65 44.48 -22.85
CA SER A 23 61.70 45.09 -21.92
C SER A 23 60.22 44.94 -22.31
N LEU A 24 59.32 44.88 -21.32
CA LEU A 24 58.36 45.96 -21.05
C LEU A 24 57.66 45.73 -19.70
N LEU A 25 57.75 46.72 -18.81
CA LEU A 25 57.00 46.79 -17.55
C LEU A 25 55.52 47.09 -17.85
N LEU A 26 54.62 46.25 -17.35
CA LEU A 26 53.27 46.69 -16.97
C LEU A 26 52.98 46.13 -15.57
N TYR A 27 52.96 47.04 -14.59
CA TYR A 27 52.49 46.76 -13.24
C TYR A 27 51.00 46.44 -13.29
N LEU A 28 50.62 45.21 -12.95
CA LEU A 28 49.27 44.86 -12.51
C LEU A 28 49.39 44.02 -11.24
N SER A 29 48.89 44.58 -10.16
CA SER A 29 48.75 43.99 -8.83
C SER A 29 48.07 42.62 -8.89
N LEU A 30 48.82 41.56 -8.60
CA LEU A 30 48.23 40.23 -8.35
C LEU A 30 48.08 40.06 -6.84
N GLY A 31 46.94 40.48 -6.31
CA GLY A 31 46.43 39.92 -5.07
C GLY A 31 46.15 38.45 -5.31
N ALA A 32 47.00 37.57 -4.80
CA ALA A 32 46.75 36.14 -4.79
C ALA A 32 45.59 35.86 -3.83
N LEU A 33 44.37 35.92 -4.36
CA LEU A 33 43.21 35.25 -3.79
C LEU A 33 43.51 33.76 -3.81
N VAL A 34 43.88 33.20 -2.66
CA VAL A 34 43.64 31.79 -2.37
C VAL A 34 42.12 31.63 -2.35
N LYS A 35 41.54 31.35 -3.52
CA LYS A 35 40.18 30.81 -3.59
C LYS A 35 40.24 29.44 -2.94
N PHE A 36 39.74 29.34 -1.71
CA PHE A 36 39.22 28.08 -1.23
C PHE A 36 38.20 27.60 -2.26
N ALA A 37 38.46 26.44 -2.85
CA ALA A 37 37.52 25.79 -3.74
C ALA A 37 36.24 25.49 -2.94
N ALA A 38 35.15 26.18 -3.26
CA ALA A 38 33.82 25.72 -2.90
C ALA A 38 33.64 24.34 -3.54
N GLY A 39 33.43 23.31 -2.71
CA GLY A 39 33.13 21.96 -3.18
C GLY A 39 31.91 21.98 -4.10
N SER A 40 31.97 21.22 -5.19
CA SER A 40 31.03 21.19 -6.33
C SER A 40 29.55 21.26 -5.93
N ASP A 41 28.85 22.29 -6.39
CA ASP A 41 27.41 22.56 -6.19
C ASP A 41 26.57 21.43 -6.80
N TRP A 42 26.00 20.56 -5.95
CA TRP A 42 25.07 19.49 -6.34
C TRP A 42 23.65 19.84 -5.90
N CYS A 43 22.65 19.23 -6.52
CA CYS A 43 21.26 19.37 -6.10
C CYS A 43 20.49 18.07 -6.33
N TYR A 44 19.28 17.98 -5.78
CA TYR A 44 18.34 16.89 -6.12
C TYR A 44 17.63 17.14 -7.46
N ASN A 45 17.37 18.41 -7.78
CA ASN A 45 16.71 18.84 -9.01
C ASN A 45 17.05 20.30 -9.32
N GLY A 46 16.86 20.72 -10.58
CA GLY A 46 16.93 22.13 -10.97
C GLY A 46 18.33 22.75 -11.08
N CYS A 47 19.40 21.95 -11.09
CA CYS A 47 20.79 22.39 -11.33
C CYS A 47 21.53 21.43 -12.27
N ASP A 48 22.77 21.76 -12.63
CA ASP A 48 23.59 20.96 -13.56
C ASP A 48 24.03 19.60 -12.97
N HIS A 49 24.23 19.50 -11.66
CA HIS A 49 24.65 18.26 -11.00
C HIS A 49 23.51 17.62 -10.19
N THR A 50 22.49 17.13 -10.90
CA THR A 50 21.41 16.31 -10.33
C THR A 50 21.88 14.89 -10.01
N PRO A 51 21.07 14.04 -9.33
CA PRO A 51 21.49 12.70 -8.93
C PRO A 51 22.04 11.80 -10.06
N SER A 52 21.63 11.99 -11.32
CA SER A 52 22.19 11.25 -12.47
C SER A 52 23.65 11.61 -12.75
N GLU A 53 24.06 12.83 -12.40
CA GLU A 53 25.40 13.37 -12.66
C GLU A 53 26.35 13.23 -11.46
N TRP A 54 25.83 12.88 -10.28
CA TRP A 54 26.65 12.71 -9.08
C TRP A 54 27.83 11.73 -9.23
N PRO A 55 27.77 10.65 -10.04
CA PRO A 55 28.94 9.81 -10.32
C PRO A 55 30.11 10.57 -10.97
N GLN A 56 29.87 11.71 -11.62
CA GLN A 56 30.89 12.51 -12.31
C GLN A 56 31.54 13.56 -11.40
N LEU A 57 31.01 13.76 -10.18
CA LEU A 57 31.58 14.71 -9.23
C LEU A 57 32.99 14.27 -8.81
N HIS A 58 33.89 15.23 -8.65
CA HIS A 58 35.27 14.95 -8.24
C HIS A 58 35.32 14.31 -6.85
N GLY A 59 35.95 13.14 -6.73
CA GLY A 59 36.00 12.38 -5.46
C GLY A 59 34.70 11.66 -5.10
N SER A 60 33.79 11.52 -6.06
CA SER A 60 32.52 10.81 -5.88
C SER A 60 32.68 9.29 -5.86
N PHE A 61 31.93 8.65 -4.99
CA PHE A 61 31.68 7.20 -4.97
C PHE A 61 30.25 6.89 -5.45
N CYS A 62 29.51 7.90 -5.92
CA CYS A 62 28.18 7.69 -6.47
C CYS A 62 28.29 6.83 -7.75
N GLY A 63 27.37 5.87 -7.92
CA GLY A 63 27.45 4.86 -8.99
C GLY A 63 28.16 3.55 -8.58
N GLY A 64 28.52 3.40 -7.31
CA GLY A 64 28.96 2.11 -6.75
C GLY A 64 27.88 1.01 -6.78
N LYS A 65 28.23 -0.19 -6.30
CA LYS A 65 27.34 -1.38 -6.32
C LYS A 65 26.43 -1.52 -5.09
N ARG A 66 26.69 -0.77 -4.02
CA ARG A 66 25.91 -0.77 -2.77
C ARG A 66 25.31 0.60 -2.50
N GLN A 67 24.82 1.26 -3.54
CA GLN A 67 24.25 2.60 -3.43
C GLN A 67 22.86 2.58 -2.75
N SER A 68 22.56 3.64 -2.02
CA SER A 68 21.28 3.91 -1.36
C SER A 68 20.67 5.20 -1.92
N PRO A 69 19.35 5.42 -1.79
CA PRO A 69 18.34 4.55 -1.17
C PRO A 69 17.96 3.37 -2.07
N ILE A 70 17.20 2.40 -1.56
CA ILE A 70 16.67 1.26 -2.32
C ILE A 70 15.15 1.17 -2.22
N ASP A 71 14.55 0.41 -3.14
CA ASP A 71 13.20 -0.13 -2.95
C ASP A 71 13.27 -1.45 -2.17
N ILE A 72 12.62 -1.51 -1.01
CA ILE A 72 12.55 -2.71 -0.18
C ILE A 72 11.41 -3.56 -0.71
N VAL A 73 11.75 -4.55 -1.53
CA VAL A 73 10.82 -5.55 -2.05
C VAL A 73 10.58 -6.62 -1.00
N THR A 74 9.51 -6.48 -0.22
CA THR A 74 9.25 -7.25 1.01
C THR A 74 9.11 -8.75 0.77
N SER A 75 8.70 -9.15 -0.43
CA SER A 75 8.61 -10.56 -0.84
C SER A 75 9.96 -11.26 -0.98
N HIS A 76 11.05 -10.50 -1.13
CA HIS A 76 12.43 -11.00 -1.22
C HIS A 76 13.21 -10.87 0.09
N VAL A 77 12.64 -10.18 1.08
CA VAL A 77 13.25 -10.00 2.40
C VAL A 77 13.18 -11.30 3.18
N LYS A 78 14.22 -11.61 3.94
CA LYS A 78 14.25 -12.75 4.86
C LYS A 78 14.32 -12.26 6.29
N THR A 79 13.60 -12.94 7.18
CA THR A 79 13.74 -12.70 8.62
C THR A 79 15.11 -13.18 9.10
N ASP A 80 15.85 -12.31 9.78
CA ASP A 80 17.08 -12.66 10.49
C ASP A 80 16.82 -12.71 12.00
N PRO A 81 16.94 -13.88 12.65
CA PRO A 81 16.67 -14.02 14.08
C PRO A 81 17.62 -13.22 14.98
N ASN A 82 18.75 -12.74 14.45
CA ASN A 82 19.74 -11.99 15.22
C ASN A 82 19.49 -10.47 15.25
N LEU A 83 18.53 -9.98 14.47
CA LEU A 83 18.12 -8.57 14.46
C LEU A 83 17.19 -8.28 15.65
N LEU A 84 17.78 -8.29 16.85
CA LEU A 84 17.12 -8.07 18.14
C LEU A 84 16.87 -6.57 18.41
N ASN A 85 16.38 -6.25 19.61
CA ASN A 85 16.06 -4.88 19.98
C ASN A 85 17.29 -3.95 20.00
N PHE A 86 17.06 -2.68 19.71
CA PHE A 86 18.04 -1.61 19.91
C PHE A 86 18.15 -1.21 21.37
N THR A 87 19.30 -0.62 21.73
CA THR A 87 19.50 0.15 22.95
C THR A 87 19.76 1.60 22.55
N PHE A 88 18.87 2.50 22.98
CA PHE A 88 18.96 3.93 22.74
C PHE A 88 19.35 4.64 24.03
N VAL A 89 20.45 5.39 24.00
CA VAL A 89 20.93 6.18 25.14
C VAL A 89 20.62 7.64 24.86
N ASN A 90 19.91 8.28 25.80
CA ASN A 90 19.60 9.72 25.79
C ASN A 90 18.77 10.24 24.59
N PHE A 91 18.06 9.38 23.86
CA PHE A 91 17.14 9.80 22.79
C PHE A 91 15.99 10.70 23.28
N SER A 92 15.69 10.69 24.59
CA SER A 92 14.72 11.59 25.25
C SER A 92 15.33 12.91 25.75
N LYS A 93 16.65 13.14 25.63
CA LYS A 93 17.26 14.41 26.05
C LYS A 93 17.04 15.49 24.99
N HIS A 94 16.95 16.75 25.43
CA HIS A 94 16.81 17.93 24.56
C HIS A 94 18.19 18.48 24.24
N VAL A 95 18.85 17.87 23.25
CA VAL A 95 20.26 18.14 22.90
C VAL A 95 20.45 18.62 21.47
N ILE A 96 19.38 19.13 20.84
CA ILE A 96 19.50 19.78 19.54
C ILE A 96 20.28 21.08 19.73
N LYS A 97 21.41 21.18 19.03
CA LYS A 97 22.30 22.34 19.03
C LYS A 97 21.85 23.39 18.02
N SER A 98 21.44 22.96 16.83
CA SER A 98 20.99 23.85 15.75
C SER A 98 20.01 23.16 14.81
N ILE A 99 19.07 23.93 14.25
CA ILE A 99 18.21 23.54 13.13
C ILE A 99 18.55 24.44 11.95
N GLU A 100 19.02 23.85 10.86
CA GLU A 100 19.54 24.57 9.69
C GLU A 100 18.88 24.07 8.40
N ASN A 101 18.50 25.01 7.54
CA ASN A 101 18.26 24.71 6.13
C ASN A 101 19.59 24.89 5.39
N ASN A 102 20.20 23.78 4.96
CA ASN A 102 21.51 23.81 4.31
C ASN A 102 21.45 23.90 2.78
N GLY A 103 20.29 24.28 2.22
CA GLY A 103 20.04 24.33 0.77
C GLY A 103 19.67 22.98 0.15
N HIS A 104 19.80 21.87 0.89
CA HIS A 104 19.45 20.53 0.40
C HIS A 104 18.44 19.83 1.32
N THR A 105 18.41 20.16 2.60
CA THR A 105 17.53 19.54 3.60
C THR A 105 17.40 20.47 4.81
N VAL A 106 16.49 20.12 5.73
CA VAL A 106 16.47 20.63 7.09
C VAL A 106 17.27 19.64 7.94
N LYS A 107 18.39 20.10 8.49
CA LYS A 107 19.30 19.31 9.32
C LYS A 107 19.28 19.82 10.75
N CYS A 108 19.17 18.90 11.70
CA CYS A 108 19.22 19.15 13.13
C CYS A 108 20.52 18.56 13.68
N ARG A 109 21.48 19.41 14.08
CA ARG A 109 22.73 18.97 14.71
C ARG A 109 22.50 18.74 16.20
N LEU A 110 23.09 17.68 16.75
CA LEU A 110 23.04 17.37 18.17
C LEU A 110 24.33 17.78 18.87
N GLU A 111 24.27 17.96 20.19
CA GLU A 111 25.47 18.03 21.02
C GLU A 111 26.28 16.73 20.91
N GLU A 112 27.59 16.87 20.73
CA GLU A 112 28.49 15.74 20.50
C GLU A 112 28.54 14.81 21.72
N ASN A 113 28.58 13.50 21.46
CA ASN A 113 28.71 12.44 22.47
C ASN A 113 27.59 12.39 23.52
N GLU A 114 26.45 13.03 23.30
CA GLU A 114 25.30 12.97 24.22
C GLU A 114 24.35 11.81 23.93
N VAL A 115 24.21 11.40 22.67
CA VAL A 115 23.20 10.44 22.20
C VAL A 115 23.90 9.25 21.53
N GLU A 116 23.52 8.04 21.91
CA GLU A 116 24.14 6.82 21.37
C GLU A 116 23.08 5.76 21.02
N VAL A 117 23.41 4.94 20.02
CA VAL A 117 22.61 3.78 19.61
C VAL A 117 23.50 2.54 19.49
N SER A 118 22.98 1.40 19.93
CA SER A 118 23.60 0.07 19.78
C SER A 118 22.52 -1.01 19.70
N GLY A 119 22.88 -2.28 19.53
CA GLY A 119 21.91 -3.37 19.34
C GLY A 119 21.30 -3.34 17.93
N GLY A 120 20.15 -3.98 17.72
CA GLY A 120 19.52 -4.00 16.39
C GLY A 120 20.35 -4.71 15.31
N GLY A 121 21.32 -5.55 15.70
CA GLY A 121 22.32 -6.12 14.79
C GLY A 121 23.41 -5.15 14.33
N LEU A 122 23.55 -3.96 14.94
CA LEU A 122 24.73 -3.12 14.76
C LEU A 122 25.96 -3.80 15.41
N THR A 123 27.14 -3.60 14.83
CA THR A 123 28.37 -4.29 15.25
C THR A 123 29.03 -3.65 16.47
N ASP A 124 28.64 -2.43 16.84
CA ASP A 124 29.23 -1.64 17.92
C ASP A 124 28.23 -0.58 18.43
N THR A 125 28.67 0.28 19.34
CA THR A 125 28.00 1.51 19.73
C THR A 125 28.31 2.63 18.73
N TYR A 126 27.30 3.42 18.41
CA TYR A 126 27.38 4.56 17.50
C TYR A 126 26.92 5.83 18.19
N SER A 127 27.69 6.92 18.06
CA SER A 127 27.34 8.25 18.57
C SER A 127 26.51 9.00 17.52
N THR A 128 25.29 9.41 17.87
CA THR A 128 24.39 10.15 16.98
C THR A 128 24.81 11.62 16.90
N ILE A 129 25.00 12.12 15.68
CA ILE A 129 25.54 13.47 15.44
C ILE A 129 24.51 14.43 14.85
N GLN A 130 23.53 13.92 14.10
CA GLN A 130 22.49 14.73 13.46
C GLN A 130 21.31 13.89 13.02
N PHE A 131 20.18 14.55 12.76
CA PHE A 131 19.12 14.00 11.94
C PHE A 131 18.62 15.01 10.92
N HIS A 132 18.08 14.55 9.80
CA HIS A 132 17.60 15.40 8.71
C HIS A 132 16.43 14.75 7.98
N PHE A 133 15.84 15.50 7.03
CA PHE A 133 14.58 15.13 6.40
C PHE A 133 14.63 15.17 4.87
N HIS A 134 13.86 14.31 4.24
CA HIS A 134 13.62 14.28 2.80
C HIS A 134 12.13 14.35 2.52
N TRP A 135 11.69 15.19 1.59
CA TRP A 135 10.28 15.43 1.30
C TRP A 135 10.05 15.73 -0.19
N GLY A 136 8.80 15.50 -0.61
CA GLY A 136 8.31 15.77 -1.96
C GLY A 136 7.69 17.16 -2.07
N ASP A 137 7.05 17.44 -3.20
CA ASP A 137 6.25 18.64 -3.35
C ASP A 137 4.94 18.62 -2.51
N THR A 138 4.18 19.71 -2.63
CA THR A 138 2.92 19.93 -1.89
C THR A 138 1.68 19.34 -2.56
N GLU A 139 1.77 18.89 -3.81
CA GLU A 139 0.60 18.49 -4.61
C GLU A 139 0.42 16.98 -4.60
N TYR A 140 1.51 16.24 -4.89
CA TYR A 140 1.48 14.78 -4.99
C TYR A 140 1.90 14.13 -3.68
N HIS A 141 2.76 14.81 -2.90
CA HIS A 141 3.31 14.34 -1.63
C HIS A 141 3.97 12.93 -1.65
N PRO A 142 4.78 12.49 -2.64
CA PRO A 142 5.73 11.39 -2.44
C PRO A 142 7.16 11.95 -2.30
N GLY A 143 7.89 11.59 -1.24
CA GLY A 143 9.15 12.27 -0.92
C GLY A 143 10.15 11.59 -0.01
N SER A 144 9.79 10.44 0.56
CA SER A 144 10.77 9.53 1.18
C SER A 144 11.82 9.11 0.15
N GLU A 145 13.04 8.84 0.58
CA GLU A 145 14.12 8.38 -0.30
C GLU A 145 13.94 6.89 -0.62
N HIS A 146 13.69 6.08 0.42
CA HIS A 146 13.37 4.67 0.28
C HIS A 146 11.96 4.44 -0.26
N LYS A 147 11.74 3.23 -0.76
CA LYS A 147 10.41 2.72 -1.08
C LYS A 147 10.19 1.39 -0.37
N ILE A 148 8.93 1.03 -0.19
CA ILE A 148 8.52 -0.34 0.19
C ILE A 148 7.60 -0.84 -0.91
N ASP A 149 8.00 -1.91 -1.60
CA ASP A 149 7.26 -2.51 -2.72
C ASP A 149 6.79 -1.47 -3.75
N GLY A 150 7.68 -0.55 -4.12
CA GLY A 150 7.41 0.53 -5.06
C GLY A 150 6.66 1.74 -4.47
N HIS A 151 6.09 1.63 -3.27
CA HIS A 151 5.40 2.74 -2.59
C HIS A 151 6.39 3.73 -1.98
N ARG A 152 6.15 5.03 -2.19
CA ARG A 152 6.93 6.14 -1.63
C ARG A 152 6.06 6.97 -0.69
N TYR A 153 6.43 7.03 0.59
CA TYR A 153 5.80 7.90 1.60
C TYR A 153 6.09 9.38 1.33
N PRO A 154 5.30 10.32 1.89
CA PRO A 154 5.50 11.75 1.72
C PRO A 154 6.84 12.31 2.15
N MET A 155 7.43 11.76 3.21
CA MET A 155 8.64 12.28 3.79
C MET A 155 9.40 11.15 4.49
N GLU A 156 10.70 11.33 4.71
CA GLU A 156 11.54 10.40 5.46
C GLU A 156 12.51 11.17 6.36
N MET A 157 12.73 10.69 7.58
CA MET A 157 13.73 11.21 8.51
C MET A 157 14.91 10.24 8.60
N HIS A 158 16.13 10.77 8.53
CA HIS A 158 17.37 10.02 8.70
C HIS A 158 18.11 10.48 9.95
N ILE A 159 18.32 9.59 10.90
CA ILE A 159 19.17 9.81 12.09
C ILE A 159 20.53 9.19 11.81
N VAL A 160 21.59 10.01 11.81
CA VAL A 160 22.94 9.60 11.41
C VAL A 160 23.85 9.51 12.63
N SER A 161 24.49 8.35 12.77
CA SER A 161 25.39 8.03 13.87
C SER A 161 26.72 7.48 13.36
N LEU A 162 27.82 7.92 13.95
CA LEU A 162 29.17 7.42 13.63
C LEU A 162 29.55 6.32 14.61
N LYS A 163 30.24 5.28 14.15
CA LYS A 163 30.80 4.26 15.05
C LYS A 163 31.69 4.96 16.08
N LYS A 164 31.46 4.67 17.36
CA LYS A 164 32.03 5.44 18.48
C LYS A 164 33.56 5.44 18.40
N GLY A 165 34.14 6.63 18.55
CA GLY A 165 35.59 6.84 18.49
C GLY A 165 36.17 7.07 17.09
N LEU A 166 35.37 6.99 16.02
CA LEU A 166 35.82 7.33 14.67
C LEU A 166 35.57 8.81 14.33
N THR A 167 36.49 9.41 13.56
CA THR A 167 36.21 10.67 12.86
C THR A 167 35.30 10.42 11.65
N VAL A 168 34.76 11.48 11.06
CA VAL A 168 33.93 11.37 9.83
C VAL A 168 34.70 10.71 8.69
N GLU A 169 35.97 11.07 8.50
CA GLU A 169 36.83 10.50 7.46
C GLU A 169 37.09 9.01 7.68
N GLN A 170 37.31 8.60 8.94
CA GLN A 170 37.50 7.19 9.28
C GLN A 170 36.20 6.40 9.13
N ALA A 171 35.07 6.96 9.55
CA ALA A 171 33.76 6.33 9.43
C ALA A 171 33.36 6.12 7.97
N THR A 172 33.58 7.12 7.11
CA THR A 172 33.29 7.05 5.66
C THR A 172 34.21 6.11 4.88
N ALA A 173 35.37 5.77 5.43
CA ALA A 173 36.28 4.78 4.86
C ALA A 173 35.97 3.34 5.30
N ASN A 174 35.09 3.14 6.30
CA ASN A 174 34.72 1.82 6.81
C ASN A 174 33.31 1.44 6.32
N SER A 175 33.15 0.23 5.78
CA SER A 175 31.88 -0.29 5.27
C SER A 175 30.72 -0.29 6.27
N ASP A 176 31.00 -0.27 7.58
CA ASP A 176 30.01 -0.17 8.66
C ASP A 176 30.29 1.00 9.63
N GLY A 177 31.07 1.99 9.19
CA GLY A 177 31.49 3.11 10.04
C GLY A 177 30.35 4.08 10.40
N ILE A 178 29.23 4.03 9.68
CA ILE A 178 28.05 4.86 9.90
C ILE A 178 26.82 3.97 10.09
N ALA A 179 26.01 4.26 11.10
CA ALA A 179 24.67 3.72 11.24
C ALA A 179 23.65 4.81 10.91
N VAL A 180 22.70 4.50 10.02
CA VAL A 180 21.59 5.41 9.72
C VAL A 180 20.27 4.73 10.03
N LEU A 181 19.44 5.41 10.83
CA LEU A 181 18.08 5.01 11.14
C LEU A 181 17.11 5.83 10.28
N GLY A 182 16.42 5.18 9.36
CA GLY A 182 15.42 5.76 8.48
C GLY A 182 14.01 5.53 9.01
N PHE A 183 13.22 6.61 9.06
CA PHE A 183 11.81 6.59 9.45
C PHE A 183 10.96 7.21 8.35
N PHE A 184 10.05 6.41 7.77
CA PHE A 184 9.01 6.96 6.91
C PHE A 184 8.09 7.88 7.70
N ILE A 185 7.60 8.94 7.06
CA ILE A 185 6.65 9.89 7.64
C ILE A 185 5.40 9.89 6.76
N ASN A 186 4.29 9.48 7.35
CA ASN A 186 2.98 9.44 6.73
C ASN A 186 2.17 10.69 7.06
N ALA A 187 1.43 11.21 6.08
CA ALA A 187 0.55 12.36 6.24
C ALA A 187 -0.82 11.92 6.76
N THR A 188 -1.24 12.46 7.90
CA THR A 188 -2.58 12.24 8.44
C THR A 188 -3.46 13.48 8.31
N GLU A 189 -4.75 13.26 8.08
CA GLU A 189 -5.77 14.30 8.08
C GLU A 189 -6.05 14.77 9.52
N ASP A 190 -6.21 13.82 10.43
CA ASP A 190 -6.44 14.06 11.84
C ASP A 190 -5.11 14.02 12.61
N GLY A 191 -4.86 15.03 13.44
CA GLY A 191 -3.66 15.08 14.27
C GLY A 191 -3.56 16.39 15.03
N ASN A 192 -3.02 16.33 16.24
CA ASN A 192 -2.76 17.53 17.02
C ASN A 192 -1.75 18.42 16.29
N MET A 193 -2.15 19.64 15.91
CA MET A 193 -1.25 20.66 15.37
C MET A 193 -0.39 21.33 16.45
N SER A 194 -0.53 20.95 17.72
CA SER A 194 0.39 21.28 18.81
C SER A 194 1.29 20.09 19.13
N GLY A 195 2.51 20.36 19.61
CA GLY A 195 3.48 19.32 19.94
C GLY A 195 4.82 19.45 19.21
N PRO A 196 5.68 18.41 19.28
CA PRO A 196 7.07 18.46 18.86
C PRO A 196 7.25 18.82 17.38
N TRP A 197 6.45 18.25 16.49
CA TRP A 197 6.47 18.56 15.05
C TRP A 197 6.05 20.00 14.73
N ASN A 198 5.11 20.57 15.49
CA ASN A 198 4.74 21.97 15.33
C ASN A 198 5.87 22.90 15.80
N LEU A 199 6.53 22.56 16.91
CA LEU A 199 7.68 23.31 17.40
C LEU A 199 8.84 23.24 16.40
N LEU A 200 9.18 22.05 15.91
CA LEU A 200 10.19 21.84 14.86
C LEU A 200 9.88 22.69 13.62
N THR A 201 8.66 22.58 13.09
CA THR A 201 8.25 23.29 11.87
C THR A 201 8.15 24.81 12.06
N SER A 202 8.13 25.30 13.30
CA SER A 202 8.18 26.74 13.59
C SER A 202 9.55 27.34 13.29
N HIS A 203 10.62 26.53 13.38
CA HIS A 203 12.01 26.95 13.18
C HIS A 203 12.51 26.84 11.73
N LEU A 204 11.66 26.46 10.76
CA LEU A 204 12.06 26.25 9.36
C LEU A 204 12.33 27.52 8.54
N MET A 205 12.25 28.72 9.12
CA MET A 205 12.32 29.97 8.35
C MET A 205 13.76 30.33 7.94
N SER A 206 14.05 30.07 6.65
CA SER A 206 15.04 30.68 5.74
C SER A 206 16.32 31.35 6.30
N ASN A 207 17.44 30.66 6.04
CA ASN A 207 18.78 31.17 5.67
C ASN A 207 19.50 32.16 6.60
N LYS A 208 19.29 32.09 7.91
CA LYS A 208 20.26 32.67 8.85
C LYS A 208 20.69 31.62 9.85
N ASP A 209 22.00 31.36 9.88
CA ASP A 209 22.69 30.84 11.05
C ASP A 209 22.32 31.73 12.25
N THR A 210 21.23 31.39 12.93
CA THR A 210 21.06 31.82 14.31
C THR A 210 21.92 30.89 15.15
N GLU A 211 23.24 31.08 15.10
CA GLU A 211 24.11 30.76 16.23
C GLU A 211 23.67 31.67 17.39
N GLY A 212 22.68 31.20 18.13
CA GLY A 212 22.13 31.84 19.29
C GLY A 212 21.56 30.78 20.21
N THR A 213 21.56 31.07 21.50
CA THR A 213 21.16 30.24 22.64
C THR A 213 19.67 29.87 22.60
N THR A 214 19.21 29.26 21.51
CA THR A 214 17.83 28.79 21.35
C THR A 214 17.77 27.40 21.97
N ASN A 215 17.14 27.30 23.15
CA ASN A 215 16.86 26.01 23.72
C ASN A 215 15.72 25.35 22.92
N TYR A 216 16.08 24.41 22.04
CA TYR A 216 15.13 23.60 21.32
C TYR A 216 14.60 22.51 22.26
N ASN A 217 13.43 22.75 22.85
CA ASN A 217 12.78 21.82 23.77
C ASN A 217 12.11 20.65 23.01
N ILE A 218 12.91 19.91 22.23
CA ILE A 218 12.51 18.78 21.38
C ILE A 218 13.59 17.68 21.54
N SER A 219 13.18 16.46 21.84
CA SER A 219 14.02 15.27 21.74
C SER A 219 13.76 14.47 20.46
N ILE A 220 14.61 13.47 20.17
CA ILE A 220 14.35 12.52 19.08
C ILE A 220 13.10 11.70 19.38
N ASN A 221 12.94 11.24 20.62
CA ASN A 221 11.78 10.46 21.06
C ASN A 221 10.46 11.21 20.89
N ASP A 222 10.48 12.54 21.09
CA ASP A 222 9.32 13.40 20.86
C ASP A 222 8.88 13.42 19.38
N LEU A 223 9.81 13.25 18.43
CA LEU A 223 9.53 13.26 17.00
C LEU A 223 9.10 11.88 16.47
N ILE A 224 9.76 10.80 16.92
CA ILE A 224 9.40 9.43 16.51
C ILE A 224 8.11 8.93 17.18
N GLY A 225 7.80 9.40 18.39
CA GLY A 225 6.60 9.03 19.12
C GLY A 225 6.54 7.53 19.45
N ASN A 226 5.42 6.89 19.09
CA ASN A 226 5.10 5.51 19.48
C ASN A 226 5.39 4.46 18.38
N VAL A 227 6.26 4.78 17.41
CA VAL A 227 6.67 3.82 16.37
C VAL A 227 7.22 2.55 17.02
N ASP A 228 6.79 1.37 16.55
CA ASP A 228 7.35 0.10 17.02
C ASP A 228 8.78 -0.11 16.50
N LEU A 229 9.76 0.24 17.33
CA LEU A 229 11.18 0.11 17.02
C LEU A 229 11.69 -1.33 17.01
N THR A 230 10.83 -2.33 17.24
CA THR A 230 11.19 -3.74 17.06
C THR A 230 11.03 -4.21 15.60
N LYS A 231 10.30 -3.45 14.77
CA LYS A 231 10.01 -3.79 13.37
C LYS A 231 10.84 -2.94 12.41
N PHE A 232 11.86 -3.53 11.80
CA PHE A 232 12.73 -2.85 10.85
C PHE A 232 13.34 -3.80 9.81
N TYR A 233 13.85 -3.18 8.76
CA TYR A 233 14.70 -3.78 7.73
C TYR A 233 16.15 -3.36 7.92
N ARG A 234 17.10 -4.25 7.61
CA ARG A 234 18.55 -4.03 7.70
C ARG A 234 19.21 -4.35 6.37
N TYR A 235 20.07 -3.45 5.89
CA TYR A 235 20.96 -3.71 4.77
C TYR A 235 22.22 -2.83 4.83
N MET A 236 23.28 -3.21 4.10
CA MET A 236 24.49 -2.40 3.96
C MET A 236 24.43 -1.56 2.68
N GLY A 237 24.73 -0.27 2.78
CA GLY A 237 24.57 0.66 1.68
C GLY A 237 25.45 1.89 1.75
N SER A 238 25.03 2.95 1.06
CA SER A 238 25.76 4.21 0.97
C SER A 238 25.07 5.35 1.70
N LEU A 239 25.78 6.46 1.84
CA LEU A 239 25.14 7.76 2.02
C LEU A 239 24.24 8.07 0.80
N THR A 240 23.14 8.78 1.02
CA THR A 240 22.18 9.18 -0.02
C THR A 240 22.46 10.55 -0.61
N THR A 241 23.55 11.19 -0.17
CA THR A 241 24.10 12.43 -0.73
C THR A 241 25.55 12.24 -1.17
N PRO A 242 26.09 13.09 -2.07
CA PRO A 242 27.50 13.07 -2.39
C PRO A 242 28.40 13.15 -1.14
N SER A 243 29.51 12.41 -1.10
CA SER A 243 30.09 11.59 -2.18
C SER A 243 29.56 10.13 -2.25
N CYS A 244 28.45 9.78 -1.60
CA CYS A 244 27.83 8.46 -1.65
C CYS A 244 28.72 7.29 -1.19
N ASN A 245 29.55 7.49 -0.16
CA ASN A 245 30.37 6.43 0.42
C ASN A 245 29.52 5.23 0.84
N GLU A 246 29.92 4.02 0.45
CA GLU A 246 29.27 2.74 0.82
C GLU A 246 29.67 2.28 2.23
N ALA A 247 29.43 3.16 3.21
CA ALA A 247 29.90 3.06 4.59
C ALA A 247 28.77 2.87 5.62
N VAL A 248 27.53 2.63 5.14
CA VAL A 248 26.33 2.77 5.97
C VAL A 248 25.68 1.42 6.27
N ALA A 249 25.52 1.13 7.57
CA ALA A 249 24.57 0.14 8.07
C ALA A 249 23.18 0.79 8.19
N TRP A 250 22.31 0.53 7.21
CA TRP A 250 20.96 1.09 7.17
C TRP A 250 19.99 0.28 8.03
N THR A 251 19.21 0.98 8.84
CA THR A 251 18.02 0.44 9.52
C THR A 251 16.82 1.26 9.07
N VAL A 252 15.88 0.64 8.34
CA VAL A 252 14.66 1.32 7.90
C VAL A 252 13.49 0.76 8.70
N PHE A 253 12.88 1.58 9.55
CA PHE A 253 11.76 1.15 10.39
C PHE A 253 10.49 0.91 9.56
N HIS A 254 9.80 -0.19 9.88
CA HIS A 254 8.64 -0.65 9.12
C HIS A 254 7.43 0.27 9.29
N GLU A 255 7.18 0.73 10.53
CA GLU A 255 6.05 1.60 10.84
C GLU A 255 6.39 3.07 10.60
N PRO A 256 5.53 3.85 9.92
CA PRO A 256 5.76 5.26 9.70
C PRO A 256 5.44 6.10 10.93
N ILE A 257 6.11 7.24 11.06
CA ILE A 257 5.70 8.32 11.95
C ILE A 257 4.49 9.01 11.32
N ASN A 258 3.38 9.09 12.05
CA ASN A 258 2.17 9.78 11.57
C ASN A 258 2.24 11.25 11.97
N VAL A 259 2.21 12.14 10.97
CA VAL A 259 2.30 13.59 11.16
C VAL A 259 1.14 14.27 10.43
N ASN A 260 0.53 15.27 11.07
CA ASN A 260 -0.52 16.06 10.44
C ASN A 260 -0.02 16.67 9.11
N LYS A 261 -0.80 16.51 8.03
CA LYS A 261 -0.43 16.92 6.68
C LYS A 261 -0.04 18.40 6.57
N GLU A 262 -0.66 19.27 7.37
CA GLU A 262 -0.38 20.71 7.34
C GLU A 262 0.98 21.06 7.94
N LEU A 263 1.54 20.19 8.80
CA LEU A 263 2.91 20.33 9.29
C LEU A 263 3.93 19.86 8.24
N ILE A 264 3.63 18.79 7.51
CA ILE A 264 4.48 18.31 6.40
C ILE A 264 4.58 19.37 5.31
N LYS A 265 3.47 20.00 4.92
CA LYS A 265 3.44 21.09 3.93
C LYS A 265 4.34 22.28 4.28
N ARG A 266 4.61 22.52 5.57
CA ARG A 266 5.50 23.62 5.99
C ARG A 266 6.93 23.42 5.54
N PHE A 267 7.40 22.18 5.31
CA PHE A 267 8.76 21.93 4.82
C PHE A 267 8.99 22.61 3.46
N PRO A 268 8.29 22.24 2.37
CA PRO A 268 8.47 22.92 1.09
C PRO A 268 8.06 24.39 1.15
N MET A 269 6.98 24.75 1.85
CA MET A 269 6.49 26.13 1.89
C MET A 269 7.44 27.11 2.60
N LYS A 270 8.08 26.70 3.71
CA LYS A 270 8.96 27.60 4.48
C LYS A 270 10.42 27.55 4.04
N THR A 271 10.88 26.40 3.53
CA THR A 271 12.27 26.24 3.08
C THR A 271 12.47 26.68 1.63
N GLY A 272 11.41 26.64 0.82
CA GLY A 272 11.48 26.85 -0.63
C GLY A 272 12.06 25.65 -1.40
N LEU A 273 12.37 24.54 -0.73
CA LEU A 273 12.91 23.34 -1.36
C LEU A 273 11.80 22.33 -1.65
N VAL A 274 11.80 21.77 -2.86
CA VAL A 274 10.86 20.73 -3.29
C VAL A 274 11.62 19.53 -3.83
N ASN A 275 11.05 18.33 -3.68
CA ASN A 275 11.60 17.07 -4.19
C ASN A 275 13.07 16.86 -3.77
N VAL A 276 13.33 16.97 -2.46
CA VAL A 276 14.67 16.87 -1.86
C VAL A 276 15.02 15.42 -1.51
N PHE A 277 14.95 14.53 -2.49
CA PHE A 277 15.25 13.12 -2.32
C PHE A 277 16.02 12.57 -3.53
N ARG A 278 16.89 11.60 -3.30
CA ARG A 278 17.56 10.82 -4.33
C ARG A 278 16.63 9.72 -4.86
N PRO A 279 16.61 9.45 -6.17
CA PRO A 279 15.94 8.27 -6.72
C PRO A 279 16.49 6.96 -6.13
N VAL A 280 15.66 5.92 -6.06
CA VAL A 280 16.10 4.57 -5.64
C VAL A 280 17.18 4.04 -6.56
N GLN A 281 18.13 3.32 -5.98
CA GLN A 281 19.27 2.71 -6.65
C GLN A 281 19.08 1.19 -6.69
N GLU A 282 19.76 0.54 -7.63
CA GLU A 282 19.69 -0.91 -7.78
C GLU A 282 20.15 -1.64 -6.51
N LEU A 283 19.41 -2.69 -6.13
CA LEU A 283 19.77 -3.52 -4.98
C LEU A 283 21.08 -4.30 -5.26
N ASN A 284 21.30 -4.69 -6.52
CA ASN A 284 22.37 -5.58 -6.96
C ASN A 284 22.34 -6.90 -6.16
N GLU A 285 23.48 -7.44 -5.74
CA GLU A 285 23.60 -8.72 -5.03
C GLU A 285 23.37 -8.61 -3.51
N ARG A 286 22.97 -7.43 -3.02
CA ARG A 286 22.73 -7.23 -1.58
C ARG A 286 21.46 -7.92 -1.13
N GLN A 287 21.49 -8.42 0.09
CA GLN A 287 20.30 -8.91 0.77
C GLN A 287 19.78 -7.85 1.75
N VAL A 288 18.46 -7.72 1.79
CA VAL A 288 17.75 -7.00 2.83
C VAL A 288 17.19 -8.03 3.81
N SER A 289 17.44 -7.81 5.09
CA SER A 289 16.92 -8.66 6.17
C SER A 289 15.88 -7.92 6.97
N ALA A 290 14.94 -8.63 7.58
CA ALA A 290 13.94 -8.07 8.49
C ALA A 290 14.16 -8.59 9.91
N SER A 291 13.87 -7.75 10.90
CA SER A 291 13.81 -8.19 12.30
C SER A 291 12.68 -9.22 12.53
N PRO A 292 12.76 -10.05 13.57
CA PRO A 292 11.76 -11.08 13.86
C PRO A 292 10.33 -10.56 14.04
N ALA A 293 10.18 -9.32 14.55
CA ALA A 293 8.87 -8.72 14.77
C ALA A 293 8.28 -8.09 13.49
N THR A 294 9.09 -7.85 12.45
CA THR A 294 8.61 -7.24 11.20
C THR A 294 7.71 -8.23 10.46
N PRO A 295 6.44 -7.88 10.20
CA PRO A 295 5.58 -8.71 9.40
C PRO A 295 6.08 -8.69 7.96
N LEU A 296 6.63 -9.81 7.51
CA LEU A 296 6.87 -10.03 6.09
C LEU A 296 5.59 -10.53 5.44
N PRO A 297 5.29 -10.13 4.19
CA PRO A 297 4.21 -10.77 3.47
C PRO A 297 4.46 -12.29 3.49
N PRO A 298 3.39 -13.11 3.60
CA PRO A 298 3.54 -14.54 3.38
C PRO A 298 4.27 -14.75 2.05
N SER A 299 5.16 -15.76 1.99
CA SER A 299 6.02 -15.99 0.84
C SER A 299 5.23 -15.78 -0.46
N PRO A 300 5.76 -14.98 -1.41
CA PRO A 300 4.98 -14.49 -2.54
C PRO A 300 4.28 -15.64 -3.22
N TRP A 301 2.96 -15.57 -3.22
CA TRP A 301 2.07 -16.53 -3.84
C TRP A 301 1.42 -15.89 -5.05
N CYS A 302 1.00 -16.72 -5.98
CA CYS A 302 0.42 -16.31 -7.25
C CYS A 302 -0.53 -17.41 -7.72
N TYR A 303 -1.39 -17.08 -8.67
CA TYR A 303 -2.35 -18.04 -9.20
C TYR A 303 -1.72 -19.00 -10.21
N ASP A 304 -0.70 -18.56 -10.95
CA ASP A 304 -0.03 -19.33 -12.01
C ASP A 304 1.43 -19.70 -11.68
N ASP A 305 2.04 -20.51 -12.55
CA ASP A 305 3.38 -21.08 -12.35
C ASP A 305 4.55 -20.12 -12.67
N HIS A 306 4.27 -18.94 -13.23
CA HIS A 306 5.31 -18.11 -13.85
C HIS A 306 5.67 -16.87 -13.02
N HIS A 307 4.87 -16.52 -12.01
CA HIS A 307 5.00 -15.25 -11.31
C HIS A 307 5.55 -15.34 -9.88
N CYS A 308 5.72 -16.54 -9.31
CA CYS A 308 6.25 -16.70 -7.95
C CYS A 308 6.61 -18.15 -7.61
N ALA A 309 7.25 -18.36 -6.45
CA ALA A 309 7.66 -19.68 -5.96
C ALA A 309 6.48 -20.56 -5.47
N TYR A 310 5.33 -19.97 -5.14
CA TYR A 310 4.16 -20.68 -4.58
C TYR A 310 2.90 -20.42 -5.42
N ASN A 311 2.76 -21.15 -6.52
CA ASN A 311 1.53 -21.18 -7.30
C ASN A 311 0.37 -21.86 -6.51
N SER A 312 -0.84 -21.82 -7.07
CA SER A 312 -2.05 -22.39 -6.43
C SER A 312 -1.94 -23.87 -6.06
N SER A 313 -1.12 -24.65 -6.75
CA SER A 313 -0.87 -26.07 -6.43
C SER A 313 0.07 -26.25 -5.23
N LEU A 314 0.91 -25.25 -4.94
CA LEU A 314 1.91 -25.26 -3.87
C LEU A 314 1.52 -24.44 -2.64
N TRP A 315 0.36 -23.78 -2.63
CA TRP A 315 -0.08 -22.98 -1.48
C TRP A 315 -0.17 -23.78 -0.18
N HIS A 316 -0.38 -25.09 -0.23
CA HIS A 316 -0.38 -25.96 0.95
C HIS A 316 0.99 -26.07 1.64
N LEU A 317 2.08 -25.67 0.97
CA LEU A 317 3.44 -25.63 1.53
C LEU A 317 3.77 -24.31 2.23
N LEU A 318 2.92 -23.29 2.09
CA LEU A 318 3.10 -22.01 2.77
C LEU A 318 2.94 -22.19 4.28
N SER A 319 3.75 -21.47 5.06
CA SER A 319 3.64 -21.48 6.53
C SER A 319 2.22 -21.08 6.96
N HIS A 320 1.66 -21.80 7.93
CA HIS A 320 0.29 -21.60 8.45
C HIS A 320 -0.84 -21.75 7.40
N SER A 321 -0.56 -22.39 6.27
CA SER A 321 -1.57 -22.62 5.24
C SER A 321 -2.48 -23.79 5.57
N HIS A 322 -3.78 -23.62 5.33
CA HIS A 322 -4.79 -24.68 5.37
C HIS A 322 -5.17 -25.19 3.97
N CYS A 323 -4.42 -24.84 2.91
CA CYS A 323 -4.84 -25.11 1.54
C CYS A 323 -4.85 -26.60 1.15
N GLY A 324 -4.29 -27.49 1.99
CA GLY A 324 -4.37 -28.94 1.84
C GLY A 324 -5.57 -29.61 2.54
N GLY A 325 -6.52 -28.83 3.08
CA GLY A 325 -7.72 -29.37 3.73
C GLY A 325 -8.73 -29.99 2.75
N GLU A 326 -9.75 -30.67 3.30
CA GLU A 326 -10.76 -31.41 2.51
C GLU A 326 -12.06 -30.59 2.28
N ARG A 327 -12.19 -29.42 2.90
CA ARG A 327 -13.34 -28.51 2.73
C ARG A 327 -12.94 -27.23 2.03
N GLN A 328 -12.08 -27.35 1.02
CA GLN A 328 -11.57 -26.22 0.26
C GLN A 328 -12.58 -25.66 -0.74
N SER A 329 -12.40 -24.39 -1.09
CA SER A 329 -13.18 -23.62 -2.08
C SER A 329 -12.22 -23.03 -3.14
N PRO A 330 -12.69 -22.70 -4.35
CA PRO A 330 -14.07 -22.84 -4.86
C PRO A 330 -14.40 -24.28 -5.27
N ILE A 331 -15.66 -24.54 -5.64
CA ILE A 331 -16.11 -25.85 -6.14
C ILE A 331 -16.89 -25.73 -7.46
N ASN A 332 -17.00 -26.85 -8.19
CA ASN A 332 -18.00 -26.99 -9.25
C ASN A 332 -19.33 -27.46 -8.64
N ILE A 333 -20.34 -26.60 -8.70
CA ILE A 333 -21.69 -26.89 -8.22
C ILE A 333 -22.41 -27.72 -9.26
N VAL A 334 -22.60 -29.01 -8.96
CA VAL A 334 -23.36 -29.93 -9.81
C VAL A 334 -24.83 -29.85 -9.38
N THR A 335 -25.67 -29.19 -10.19
CA THR A 335 -27.02 -28.78 -9.79
C THR A 335 -27.93 -29.98 -9.52
N LYS A 336 -27.80 -31.05 -10.32
CA LYS A 336 -28.55 -32.31 -10.16
C LYS A 336 -28.28 -33.05 -8.84
N THR A 337 -27.18 -32.76 -8.15
CA THR A 337 -26.84 -33.36 -6.85
C THR A 337 -27.08 -32.42 -5.68
N ALA A 338 -27.46 -31.16 -5.94
CA ALA A 338 -27.79 -30.22 -4.89
C ALA A 338 -29.10 -30.64 -4.20
N VAL A 339 -29.07 -30.65 -2.87
CA VAL A 339 -30.22 -31.05 -2.04
C VAL A 339 -31.05 -29.81 -1.74
N ILE A 340 -32.36 -29.88 -1.96
CA ILE A 340 -33.26 -28.79 -1.57
C ILE A 340 -33.31 -28.74 -0.04
N ASP A 341 -33.05 -27.57 0.53
CA ASP A 341 -33.20 -27.31 1.95
C ASP A 341 -34.27 -26.23 2.15
N GLU A 342 -35.40 -26.64 2.72
CA GLU A 342 -36.56 -25.78 2.97
C GLU A 342 -36.31 -24.75 4.08
N HIS A 343 -35.23 -24.91 4.87
CA HIS A 343 -34.84 -23.98 5.91
C HIS A 343 -33.97 -22.81 5.38
N LEU A 344 -33.55 -22.85 4.12
CA LEU A 344 -32.86 -21.74 3.49
C LEU A 344 -33.86 -20.64 3.13
N ASP A 345 -33.89 -19.60 3.97
CA ASP A 345 -34.82 -18.47 3.89
C ASP A 345 -34.23 -17.25 3.18
N ALA A 346 -34.91 -16.11 3.27
CA ALA A 346 -34.43 -14.86 2.71
C ALA A 346 -33.33 -14.24 3.58
N PHE A 347 -32.37 -13.59 2.93
CA PHE A 347 -31.39 -12.75 3.62
C PHE A 347 -32.02 -11.45 4.12
N THR A 348 -31.49 -10.96 5.24
CA THR A 348 -31.67 -9.59 5.71
C THR A 348 -30.38 -8.82 5.47
N TYR A 349 -30.46 -7.81 4.61
CA TYR A 349 -29.35 -6.92 4.28
C TYR A 349 -29.52 -5.61 5.04
N THR A 350 -28.53 -5.24 5.85
CA THR A 350 -28.53 -3.96 6.58
C THR A 350 -27.52 -3.03 5.94
N LYS A 351 -27.99 -1.87 5.45
CA LYS A 351 -27.17 -0.81 4.84
C LYS A 351 -26.37 -1.24 3.61
N PHE A 352 -26.84 -2.24 2.86
CA PHE A 352 -26.27 -2.57 1.55
C PHE A 352 -26.47 -1.43 0.52
N ASP A 353 -27.43 -0.54 0.78
CA ASP A 353 -27.77 0.68 0.05
C ASP A 353 -27.00 1.93 0.53
N ASP A 354 -26.16 1.83 1.56
CA ASP A 354 -25.38 2.96 2.06
C ASP A 354 -24.26 3.33 1.07
N LYS A 355 -24.48 4.44 0.37
CA LYS A 355 -23.57 4.98 -0.66
C LYS A 355 -22.25 5.51 -0.14
N ASN A 356 -22.08 5.57 1.18
CA ASN A 356 -20.86 6.06 1.84
C ASN A 356 -20.16 4.95 2.63
N ALA A 357 -20.61 3.69 2.52
CA ALA A 357 -20.02 2.57 3.26
C ALA A 357 -18.65 2.14 2.73
N ILE A 358 -18.39 2.31 1.43
CA ILE A 358 -17.10 1.97 0.83
C ILE A 358 -16.07 3.03 1.26
N LYS A 359 -15.02 2.60 1.96
CA LYS A 359 -13.95 3.46 2.47
C LYS A 359 -12.88 3.69 1.41
N SER A 360 -12.35 2.61 0.87
CA SER A 360 -11.23 2.65 -0.07
C SER A 360 -11.27 1.48 -1.03
N ILE A 361 -10.59 1.65 -2.17
CA ILE A 361 -10.35 0.61 -3.16
C ILE A 361 -8.85 0.42 -3.29
N THR A 362 -8.42 -0.84 -3.27
CA THR A 362 -7.01 -1.23 -3.23
C THR A 362 -6.75 -2.26 -4.31
N ASN A 363 -5.67 -2.07 -5.06
CA ASN A 363 -5.10 -3.14 -5.87
C ASN A 363 -4.24 -4.00 -4.95
N SER A 364 -4.68 -5.22 -4.62
CA SER A 364 -3.92 -6.09 -3.70
C SER A 364 -2.72 -6.79 -4.35
N GLY A 365 -2.61 -6.74 -5.68
CA GLY A 365 -1.74 -7.62 -6.47
C GLY A 365 -2.35 -8.99 -6.81
N HIS A 366 -3.51 -9.31 -6.21
CA HIS A 366 -4.22 -10.57 -6.44
C HIS A 366 -5.71 -10.39 -6.75
N SER A 367 -6.21 -9.16 -6.65
CA SER A 367 -7.59 -8.74 -6.88
C SER A 367 -7.73 -7.23 -6.65
N VAL A 368 -8.80 -6.64 -7.17
CA VAL A 368 -9.31 -5.33 -6.78
C VAL A 368 -10.24 -5.51 -5.58
N LYS A 369 -9.87 -4.93 -4.44
CA LYS A 369 -10.60 -5.05 -3.17
C LYS A 369 -11.17 -3.70 -2.77
N CYS A 370 -12.46 -3.66 -2.46
CA CYS A 370 -13.14 -2.51 -1.86
C CYS A 370 -13.33 -2.77 -0.35
N VAL A 371 -12.71 -1.94 0.48
CA VAL A 371 -12.78 -2.03 1.94
C VAL A 371 -13.94 -1.19 2.43
N LEU A 372 -14.76 -1.73 3.34
CA LEU A 372 -15.89 -1.03 3.92
C LEU A 372 -15.50 -0.38 5.26
N LYS A 373 -16.26 0.64 5.65
CA LYS A 373 -16.23 1.18 7.01
C LYS A 373 -16.68 0.09 7.99
N GLU A 374 -15.93 -0.05 9.09
CA GLU A 374 -16.19 -1.08 10.09
C GLU A 374 -17.63 -0.97 10.64
N ASP A 375 -18.24 -2.14 10.86
CA ASP A 375 -19.56 -2.31 11.47
C ASP A 375 -20.68 -1.43 10.88
N THR A 376 -20.54 -1.08 9.59
CA THR A 376 -21.52 -0.25 8.88
C THR A 376 -22.53 -1.09 8.11
N VAL A 377 -22.08 -2.16 7.44
CA VAL A 377 -22.91 -3.01 6.58
C VAL A 377 -22.96 -4.42 7.16
N GLU A 378 -24.14 -5.02 7.22
CA GLU A 378 -24.35 -6.32 7.86
C GLU A 378 -25.27 -7.23 7.05
N VAL A 379 -25.06 -8.54 7.19
CA VAL A 379 -25.92 -9.57 6.62
C VAL A 379 -26.31 -10.61 7.68
N SER A 380 -27.56 -11.05 7.63
CA SER A 380 -28.10 -12.15 8.43
C SER A 380 -29.22 -12.86 7.66
N GLY A 381 -29.84 -13.90 8.24
CA GLY A 381 -30.81 -14.72 7.54
C GLY A 381 -30.17 -15.55 6.42
N GLY A 382 -30.96 -16.03 5.46
CA GLY A 382 -30.50 -16.96 4.44
C GLY A 382 -30.01 -18.29 5.01
N GLY A 383 -30.50 -18.72 6.17
CA GLY A 383 -29.95 -19.85 6.93
C GLY A 383 -28.57 -19.61 7.56
N LEU A 384 -28.08 -18.36 7.63
CA LEU A 384 -26.92 -18.01 8.45
C LEU A 384 -27.32 -18.01 9.93
N GLY A 385 -26.55 -18.69 10.79
CA GLY A 385 -26.84 -18.80 12.22
C GLY A 385 -26.53 -17.56 13.06
N TYR A 386 -25.96 -16.51 12.45
CA TYR A 386 -25.46 -15.32 13.14
C TYR A 386 -25.62 -14.06 12.26
N VAL A 387 -25.40 -12.90 12.87
CA VAL A 387 -25.20 -11.63 12.15
C VAL A 387 -23.72 -11.50 11.79
N TYR A 388 -23.46 -11.09 10.56
CA TYR A 388 -22.10 -10.90 10.04
C TYR A 388 -21.92 -9.45 9.59
N SER A 389 -20.83 -8.81 10.04
CA SER A 389 -20.40 -7.50 9.55
C SER A 389 -19.62 -7.67 8.24
N THR A 390 -19.97 -6.92 7.19
CA THR A 390 -19.25 -6.91 5.91
C THR A 390 -17.92 -6.17 6.05
N LEU A 391 -16.82 -6.83 5.71
CA LEU A 391 -15.47 -6.24 5.79
C LEU A 391 -15.04 -5.61 4.47
N GLN A 392 -15.29 -6.33 3.38
CA GLN A 392 -14.81 -5.99 2.05
C GLN A 392 -15.61 -6.74 0.99
N PHE A 393 -15.53 -6.28 -0.25
CA PHE A 393 -15.79 -7.12 -1.41
C PHE A 393 -14.64 -7.03 -2.42
N HIS A 394 -14.48 -8.06 -3.23
CA HIS A 394 -13.43 -8.15 -4.23
C HIS A 394 -13.86 -8.96 -5.45
N PHE A 395 -13.05 -8.91 -6.51
CA PHE A 395 -13.38 -9.46 -7.82
C PHE A 395 -12.36 -10.48 -8.30
N HIS A 396 -12.86 -11.49 -9.01
CA HIS A 396 -12.07 -12.47 -9.75
C HIS A 396 -12.39 -12.35 -11.23
N TRP A 397 -11.37 -12.46 -12.07
CA TRP A 397 -11.47 -12.32 -13.53
C TRP A 397 -10.39 -13.12 -14.26
N GLY A 398 -10.63 -13.38 -15.54
CA GLY A 398 -9.74 -14.16 -16.40
C GLY A 398 -8.73 -13.31 -17.18
N ALA A 399 -8.41 -13.72 -18.41
CA ALA A 399 -7.58 -12.99 -19.36
C ALA A 399 -8.26 -11.72 -19.91
N VAL A 400 -7.49 -10.86 -20.58
CA VAL A 400 -7.97 -9.71 -21.36
C VAL A 400 -8.60 -10.23 -22.66
N SER A 401 -9.84 -10.71 -22.60
CA SER A 401 -10.59 -11.22 -23.75
C SER A 401 -12.10 -11.17 -23.51
N HIS A 402 -12.88 -11.01 -24.58
CA HIS A 402 -14.34 -11.09 -24.54
C HIS A 402 -14.86 -12.52 -24.27
N GLU A 403 -14.05 -13.54 -24.54
CA GLU A 403 -14.36 -14.96 -24.27
C GLU A 403 -13.77 -15.44 -22.94
N SER A 404 -13.18 -14.52 -22.18
CA SER A 404 -12.50 -14.82 -20.94
C SER A 404 -13.43 -15.45 -19.91
N GLN A 405 -12.94 -16.48 -19.22
CA GLN A 405 -13.60 -17.09 -18.07
C GLN A 405 -12.74 -16.84 -16.84
N GLY A 406 -13.36 -16.43 -15.74
CA GLY A 406 -12.65 -15.90 -14.58
C GLY A 406 -13.36 -15.99 -13.25
N SER A 407 -14.58 -16.52 -13.19
CA SER A 407 -15.21 -16.89 -11.91
C SER A 407 -14.40 -17.96 -11.20
N GLU A 408 -14.43 -18.00 -9.88
CA GLU A 408 -13.81 -19.05 -9.08
C GLU A 408 -14.69 -20.31 -9.11
N HIS A 409 -15.96 -20.16 -8.74
CA HIS A 409 -16.97 -21.20 -8.80
C HIS A 409 -17.36 -21.53 -10.24
N MET A 410 -17.89 -22.75 -10.39
CA MET A 410 -18.52 -23.22 -11.62
C MET A 410 -19.90 -23.78 -11.30
N VAL A 411 -20.82 -23.76 -12.26
CA VAL A 411 -22.13 -24.43 -12.16
C VAL A 411 -22.28 -25.36 -13.35
N ASP A 412 -22.46 -26.65 -13.09
CA ASP A 412 -22.50 -27.70 -14.12
C ASP A 412 -21.34 -27.59 -15.13
N SER A 413 -20.14 -27.32 -14.61
CA SER A 413 -18.91 -27.10 -15.37
C SER A 413 -18.90 -25.85 -16.28
N LYS A 414 -19.91 -24.96 -16.18
CA LYS A 414 -19.85 -23.61 -16.75
C LYS A 414 -19.07 -22.70 -15.81
N ARG A 415 -18.02 -22.04 -16.33
CA ARG A 415 -17.34 -20.91 -15.69
C ARG A 415 -17.88 -19.60 -16.28
N TYR A 416 -17.99 -18.57 -15.45
CA TYR A 416 -18.45 -17.24 -15.84
C TYR A 416 -17.26 -16.29 -16.04
N PRO A 417 -17.41 -15.17 -16.76
CA PRO A 417 -16.31 -14.23 -16.99
C PRO A 417 -15.69 -13.64 -15.73
N MET A 418 -16.51 -13.33 -14.72
CA MET A 418 -16.08 -12.73 -13.47
C MET A 418 -16.91 -13.26 -12.29
N GLU A 419 -16.37 -13.13 -11.08
CA GLU A 419 -17.09 -13.39 -9.83
C GLU A 419 -16.76 -12.34 -8.77
N MET A 420 -17.78 -11.87 -8.06
CA MET A 420 -17.67 -10.95 -6.94
C MET A 420 -17.87 -11.71 -5.64
N HIS A 421 -16.98 -11.50 -4.67
CA HIS A 421 -17.07 -12.04 -3.33
C HIS A 421 -17.29 -10.92 -2.32
N ILE A 422 -18.41 -10.95 -1.61
CA ILE A 422 -18.67 -10.07 -0.45
C ILE A 422 -18.33 -10.86 0.82
N VAL A 423 -17.31 -10.42 1.54
CA VAL A 423 -16.76 -11.14 2.70
C VAL A 423 -17.29 -10.54 3.99
N ASN A 424 -17.97 -11.38 4.77
CA ASN A 424 -18.59 -11.00 6.03
C ASN A 424 -18.01 -11.81 7.17
N LYS A 425 -17.73 -11.15 8.30
CA LYS A 425 -17.18 -11.75 9.52
C LYS A 425 -18.25 -11.74 10.59
N ARG A 426 -18.37 -12.84 11.34
CA ARG A 426 -19.30 -12.94 12.46
C ARG A 426 -19.13 -11.75 13.40
N LYS A 427 -20.21 -11.02 13.66
CA LYS A 427 -20.17 -9.71 14.33
C LYS A 427 -19.64 -9.79 15.77
N ASP A 428 -19.91 -10.91 16.45
CA ASP A 428 -19.48 -11.19 17.82
C ASP A 428 -18.00 -11.59 17.95
N LEU A 429 -17.29 -11.83 16.84
CA LEU A 429 -15.90 -12.28 16.85
C LEU A 429 -14.93 -11.20 16.38
N LYS A 430 -13.69 -11.26 16.90
CA LYS A 430 -12.54 -10.64 16.24
C LYS A 430 -12.13 -11.43 15.00
N LEU A 431 -11.48 -10.79 14.03
CA LEU A 431 -11.15 -11.43 12.75
C LEU A 431 -10.27 -12.66 12.91
N GLU A 432 -9.27 -12.59 13.79
CA GLU A 432 -8.35 -13.70 14.07
C GLU A 432 -9.11 -14.92 14.58
N LYS A 433 -10.09 -14.69 15.47
CA LYS A 433 -10.94 -15.77 15.99
C LYS A 433 -11.94 -16.27 14.96
N ALA A 434 -12.46 -15.40 14.12
CA ALA A 434 -13.35 -15.77 13.02
C ALA A 434 -12.65 -16.71 12.03
N LEU A 435 -11.38 -16.48 11.72
CA LEU A 435 -10.58 -17.34 10.82
C LEU A 435 -10.36 -18.76 11.37
N GLU A 436 -10.44 -18.95 12.68
CA GLU A 436 -10.30 -20.27 13.34
C GLU A 436 -11.64 -20.96 13.61
N THR A 437 -12.75 -20.24 13.47
CA THR A 437 -14.07 -20.73 13.87
C THR A 437 -14.78 -21.33 12.66
N PRO A 438 -15.24 -22.60 12.71
CA PRO A 438 -16.14 -23.12 11.68
C PRO A 438 -17.39 -22.24 11.66
N ASN A 439 -17.69 -21.58 10.53
CA ASN A 439 -18.71 -20.52 10.35
C ASN A 439 -18.34 -19.09 10.79
N GLY A 440 -17.09 -18.81 11.13
CA GLY A 440 -16.66 -17.47 11.52
C GLY A 440 -16.75 -16.45 10.39
N LEU A 441 -16.77 -16.91 9.13
CA LEU A 441 -16.98 -16.09 7.95
C LEU A 441 -18.20 -16.56 7.14
N ALA A 442 -18.88 -15.61 6.50
CA ALA A 442 -19.90 -15.87 5.49
C ALA A 442 -19.51 -15.10 4.21
N VAL A 443 -19.42 -15.81 3.08
CA VAL A 443 -19.07 -15.19 1.80
C VAL A 443 -20.24 -15.33 0.83
N LEU A 444 -20.63 -14.21 0.24
CA LEU A 444 -21.66 -14.12 -0.80
C LEU A 444 -20.97 -14.02 -2.15
N GLY A 445 -21.15 -15.04 -3.00
CA GLY A 445 -20.60 -15.12 -4.35
C GLY A 445 -21.64 -14.79 -5.42
N PHE A 446 -21.32 -13.83 -6.27
CA PHE A 446 -22.14 -13.42 -7.41
C PHE A 446 -21.34 -13.57 -8.71
N PHE A 447 -21.85 -14.39 -9.63
CA PHE A 447 -21.32 -14.42 -10.99
C PHE A 447 -21.60 -13.10 -11.69
N ILE A 448 -20.68 -12.66 -12.53
CA ILE A 448 -20.81 -11.47 -13.37
C ILE A 448 -20.60 -11.88 -14.83
N GLU A 449 -21.53 -11.49 -15.71
CA GLU A 449 -21.43 -11.71 -17.15
C GLU A 449 -21.94 -10.49 -17.95
N ALA A 450 -21.64 -10.48 -19.25
CA ALA A 450 -22.00 -9.36 -20.12
C ALA A 450 -23.52 -9.13 -20.16
N ALA A 451 -23.92 -7.85 -20.18
CA ALA A 451 -25.29 -7.46 -20.51
C ALA A 451 -25.58 -7.71 -22.00
N ASP A 452 -26.76 -8.26 -22.32
CA ASP A 452 -27.17 -8.52 -23.70
C ASP A 452 -27.42 -7.18 -24.44
N THR A 453 -26.58 -6.87 -25.43
CA THR A 453 -26.66 -5.61 -26.21
C THR A 453 -27.63 -5.68 -27.39
N THR A 454 -28.46 -6.73 -27.51
CA THR A 454 -29.41 -6.87 -28.62
C THR A 454 -30.66 -6.01 -28.41
N LYS A 455 -30.55 -4.69 -28.55
CA LYS A 455 -31.64 -3.74 -28.88
C LYS A 455 -31.10 -2.30 -29.08
N SER A 456 -30.11 -2.11 -29.95
CA SER A 456 -29.72 -0.75 -30.38
C SER A 456 -29.06 -0.75 -31.75
N SER A 457 -29.77 -1.20 -32.78
CA SER A 457 -29.45 -0.83 -34.16
C SER A 457 -30.63 -1.12 -35.09
N GLY A 458 -31.44 -0.11 -35.38
CA GLY A 458 -32.37 -0.13 -36.50
C GLY A 458 -33.64 0.71 -36.34
N GLY A 459 -33.67 1.90 -36.96
CA GLY A 459 -34.86 2.39 -37.68
C GLY A 459 -35.88 3.29 -36.94
N SER A 460 -35.85 4.58 -37.28
CA SER A 460 -36.96 5.52 -37.53
C SER A 460 -38.40 5.18 -37.08
N SER A 461 -38.96 6.12 -36.29
CA SER A 461 -40.36 6.60 -36.28
C SER A 461 -41.53 5.60 -36.27
N SER A 462 -42.15 5.42 -35.11
CA SER A 462 -43.57 5.74 -34.86
C SER A 462 -43.96 5.43 -33.41
N GLU A 463 -44.80 6.29 -32.84
CA GLU A 463 -45.42 6.10 -31.54
C GLU A 463 -46.39 4.92 -31.58
N HIS A 464 -46.17 3.89 -30.75
CA HIS A 464 -47.25 3.19 -30.07
C HIS A 464 -46.73 2.53 -28.79
N GLN A 465 -47.47 2.80 -27.73
CA GLN A 465 -47.24 2.40 -26.35
C GLN A 465 -47.77 0.98 -26.14
N GLU A 466 -46.89 0.02 -25.89
CA GLU A 466 -47.24 -1.26 -25.27
C GLU A 466 -46.26 -1.61 -24.16
N THR A 467 -46.83 -1.83 -22.98
CA THR A 467 -46.17 -2.08 -21.71
C THR A 467 -45.76 -3.55 -21.58
N HIS A 468 -44.46 -3.83 -21.68
CA HIS A 468 -43.84 -5.02 -21.11
C HIS A 468 -42.62 -4.60 -20.29
N PRO A 469 -42.46 -5.07 -19.03
CA PRO A 469 -41.31 -4.70 -18.21
C PRO A 469 -40.05 -5.41 -18.75
N PRO A 470 -38.87 -4.76 -18.79
CA PRO A 470 -37.65 -5.41 -19.21
C PRO A 470 -37.21 -6.41 -18.14
N SER A 471 -37.15 -7.69 -18.52
CA SER A 471 -36.82 -8.83 -17.67
C SER A 471 -35.32 -9.13 -17.63
N SER A 472 -34.46 -8.12 -17.60
CA SER A 472 -33.00 -8.30 -17.49
C SER A 472 -32.52 -7.80 -16.13
N SER A 473 -31.75 -8.63 -15.41
CA SER A 473 -31.08 -8.34 -14.15
C SER A 473 -29.90 -7.37 -14.32
N THR A 474 -30.21 -6.12 -14.67
CA THR A 474 -29.20 -5.09 -14.95
C THR A 474 -28.76 -4.39 -13.66
N SER A 475 -27.45 -4.44 -13.35
CA SER A 475 -26.88 -3.54 -12.34
C SER A 475 -26.95 -2.08 -12.77
N ASP A 476 -26.74 -1.15 -11.83
CA ASP A 476 -26.60 0.26 -12.20
C ASP A 476 -25.27 0.48 -12.95
N MET A 477 -25.35 0.68 -14.26
CA MET A 477 -24.18 0.96 -15.11
C MET A 477 -23.46 2.24 -14.68
N GLY A 478 -24.17 3.21 -14.07
CA GLY A 478 -23.58 4.41 -13.49
C GLY A 478 -22.65 4.09 -12.31
N ALA A 479 -23.05 3.17 -11.44
CA ALA A 479 -22.25 2.71 -10.32
C ALA A 479 -20.98 1.98 -10.77
N TRP A 480 -21.09 1.06 -11.74
CA TRP A 480 -19.92 0.39 -12.32
C TRP A 480 -18.95 1.37 -12.99
N LYS A 481 -19.47 2.36 -13.74
CA LYS A 481 -18.63 3.43 -14.32
C LYS A 481 -17.90 4.24 -13.26
N LYS A 482 -18.54 4.55 -12.14
CA LYS A 482 -17.88 5.26 -11.03
C LYS A 482 -16.81 4.39 -10.38
N LEU A 483 -17.10 3.11 -10.13
CA LEU A 483 -16.16 2.16 -9.53
C LEU A 483 -14.91 2.00 -10.41
N THR A 484 -15.09 1.77 -11.71
CA THR A 484 -13.98 1.50 -12.62
C THR A 484 -13.07 2.71 -12.88
N LYS A 485 -13.52 3.94 -12.62
CA LYS A 485 -12.67 5.14 -12.68
C LYS A 485 -11.51 5.09 -11.71
N TYR A 486 -11.66 4.40 -10.58
CA TYR A 486 -10.60 4.28 -9.59
C TYR A 486 -9.49 3.32 -10.02
N LEU A 487 -9.74 2.42 -10.99
CA LEU A 487 -8.77 1.39 -11.38
C LEU A 487 -7.46 1.99 -11.91
N SER A 488 -7.51 3.12 -12.62
CA SER A 488 -6.30 3.82 -13.09
C SER A 488 -5.50 4.44 -11.95
N ALA A 489 -6.15 4.88 -10.88
CA ALA A 489 -5.50 5.42 -9.68
C ALA A 489 -4.83 4.33 -8.84
N ILE A 490 -5.25 3.06 -9.01
CA ILE A 490 -4.67 1.91 -8.32
C ILE A 490 -3.86 0.97 -9.24
N HIS A 491 -3.20 1.51 -10.27
CA HIS A 491 -2.41 0.72 -11.21
C HIS A 491 -1.34 -0.14 -10.53
N ASN A 492 -0.63 0.43 -9.55
CA ASN A 492 0.45 -0.27 -8.84
C ASN A 492 -0.09 -1.24 -7.78
N ILE A 493 0.56 -2.37 -7.60
CA ILE A 493 0.24 -3.30 -6.51
C ILE A 493 0.35 -2.58 -5.15
N ARG A 494 -0.60 -2.86 -4.26
CA ARG A 494 -0.82 -2.24 -2.92
C ARG A 494 -1.17 -0.76 -2.92
N SER A 495 -1.33 -0.13 -4.08
CA SER A 495 -1.90 1.22 -4.11
C SER A 495 -3.36 1.20 -3.64
N GLU A 496 -3.72 2.22 -2.88
CA GLU A 496 -5.04 2.40 -2.28
C GLU A 496 -5.49 3.84 -2.50
N VAL A 497 -6.77 4.00 -2.80
CA VAL A 497 -7.39 5.32 -2.91
C VAL A 497 -8.72 5.31 -2.17
N ASN A 498 -9.01 6.40 -1.47
CA ASN A 498 -10.29 6.58 -0.79
C ASN A 498 -11.41 6.76 -1.83
N VAL A 499 -12.54 6.09 -1.59
CA VAL A 499 -13.73 6.23 -2.43
C VAL A 499 -14.52 7.45 -1.95
N THR A 500 -14.72 8.39 -2.88
CA THR A 500 -15.42 9.66 -2.66
C THR A 500 -16.75 9.73 -3.40
N GLU A 501 -16.95 8.83 -4.37
CA GLU A 501 -18.17 8.72 -5.14
C GLU A 501 -19.26 8.02 -4.34
N GLU A 502 -20.50 8.48 -4.47
CA GLU A 502 -21.67 7.82 -3.90
C GLU A 502 -21.98 6.52 -4.67
N ILE A 503 -21.56 5.37 -4.11
CA ILE A 503 -21.72 4.03 -4.65
C ILE A 503 -22.05 3.07 -3.49
N SER A 504 -23.12 2.29 -3.61
CA SER A 504 -23.47 1.23 -2.65
C SER A 504 -23.27 -0.17 -3.23
N ILE A 505 -23.34 -1.20 -2.39
CA ILE A 505 -23.31 -2.60 -2.86
C ILE A 505 -24.58 -2.90 -3.66
N ASP A 506 -25.73 -2.38 -3.24
CA ASP A 506 -27.00 -2.57 -3.96
C ASP A 506 -26.96 -1.97 -5.37
N ASP A 507 -26.30 -0.82 -5.55
CA ASP A 507 -26.14 -0.24 -6.89
C ASP A 507 -25.32 -1.17 -7.83
N LEU A 508 -24.27 -1.82 -7.29
CA LEU A 508 -23.41 -2.75 -8.05
C LEU A 508 -24.12 -4.08 -8.37
N LEU A 509 -24.97 -4.58 -7.46
CA LEU A 509 -25.71 -5.83 -7.65
C LEU A 509 -27.00 -5.65 -8.47
N GLY A 510 -27.62 -4.46 -8.43
CA GLY A 510 -28.90 -4.18 -9.06
C GLY A 510 -30.05 -5.04 -8.53
N ASN A 511 -30.92 -5.43 -9.45
CA ASN A 511 -32.15 -6.20 -9.21
C ASN A 511 -31.94 -7.73 -9.28
N VAL A 512 -30.72 -8.23 -9.11
CA VAL A 512 -30.41 -9.67 -9.09
C VAL A 512 -31.25 -10.41 -8.04
N ASN A 513 -31.76 -11.60 -8.38
CA ASN A 513 -32.55 -12.44 -7.50
C ASN A 513 -31.69 -13.02 -6.37
N ARG A 514 -31.85 -12.44 -5.19
CA ARG A 514 -31.16 -12.83 -3.96
C ARG A 514 -31.91 -13.89 -3.12
N ALA A 515 -32.99 -14.47 -3.64
CA ALA A 515 -33.70 -15.58 -3.00
C ALA A 515 -33.28 -16.96 -3.57
N ALA A 516 -32.59 -16.98 -4.71
CA ALA A 516 -32.18 -18.20 -5.40
C ALA A 516 -30.67 -18.42 -5.26
N TYR A 517 -30.25 -19.36 -4.41
CA TYR A 517 -28.83 -19.59 -4.14
C TYR A 517 -28.51 -21.05 -3.77
N TYR A 518 -27.22 -21.37 -3.84
CA TYR A 518 -26.61 -22.58 -3.29
C TYR A 518 -25.90 -22.28 -1.98
N ARG A 519 -25.82 -23.27 -1.09
CA ARG A 519 -25.18 -23.18 0.22
C ARG A 519 -24.24 -24.36 0.46
N TYR A 520 -23.02 -24.09 0.92
CA TYR A 520 -22.11 -25.13 1.39
C TYR A 520 -21.07 -24.57 2.37
N ASN A 521 -20.43 -25.44 3.15
CA ASN A 521 -19.30 -25.07 4.01
C ASN A 521 -17.98 -25.26 3.25
N GLY A 522 -17.13 -24.24 3.27
CA GLY A 522 -15.91 -24.20 2.49
C GLY A 522 -14.78 -23.41 3.16
N SER A 523 -13.87 -22.92 2.33
CA SER A 523 -12.69 -22.17 2.77
C SER A 523 -12.60 -20.79 2.15
N LEU A 524 -11.65 -19.99 2.63
CA LEU A 524 -11.09 -18.91 1.84
C LEU A 524 -10.43 -19.47 0.56
N THR A 525 -10.46 -18.69 -0.52
CA THR A 525 -9.92 -19.07 -1.83
C THR A 525 -8.53 -18.50 -2.11
N THR A 526 -7.92 -17.85 -1.12
CA THR A 526 -6.56 -17.31 -1.18
C THR A 526 -5.69 -17.82 -0.01
N PRO A 527 -4.35 -17.73 -0.11
CA PRO A 527 -3.40 -18.27 0.84
C PRO A 527 -3.61 -17.87 2.30
N SER A 528 -4.13 -18.87 2.98
CA SER A 528 -4.48 -19.05 4.40
C SER A 528 -5.49 -20.19 4.39
N CYS A 529 -6.42 -20.18 3.42
CA CYS A 529 -7.32 -21.27 3.06
C CYS A 529 -8.13 -21.82 4.25
N ASN A 530 -8.36 -20.98 5.26
CA ASN A 530 -9.09 -21.35 6.47
C ASN A 530 -10.46 -21.90 6.09
N GLU A 531 -10.79 -23.10 6.58
CA GLU A 531 -12.09 -23.77 6.40
C GLU A 531 -13.14 -23.20 7.37
N ALA A 532 -13.28 -21.87 7.34
CA ALA A 532 -14.11 -21.08 8.24
C ALA A 532 -15.32 -20.46 7.53
N VAL A 533 -15.52 -20.72 6.23
CA VAL A 533 -16.45 -19.99 5.38
C VAL A 533 -17.76 -20.76 5.18
N VAL A 534 -18.88 -20.10 5.46
CA VAL A 534 -20.20 -20.50 4.94
C VAL A 534 -20.43 -19.80 3.61
N TRP A 535 -20.41 -20.56 2.52
CA TRP A 535 -20.57 -20.03 1.17
C TRP A 535 -22.04 -19.93 0.79
N THR A 536 -22.39 -18.81 0.15
CA THR A 536 -23.66 -18.61 -0.55
C THR A 536 -23.36 -18.19 -1.98
N VAL A 537 -23.70 -19.01 -2.97
CA VAL A 537 -23.47 -18.71 -4.39
C VAL A 537 -24.82 -18.47 -5.06
N PHE A 538 -25.06 -17.24 -5.52
CA PHE A 538 -26.33 -16.85 -6.13
C PHE A 538 -26.47 -17.41 -7.55
N LYS A 539 -27.68 -17.86 -7.88
CA LYS A 539 -27.96 -18.54 -9.17
C LYS A 539 -28.04 -17.56 -10.33
N GLU A 540 -28.55 -16.35 -10.07
CA GLU A 540 -28.63 -15.30 -11.08
C GLU A 540 -27.34 -14.46 -11.08
N SER A 541 -26.82 -14.22 -12.28
CA SER A 541 -25.62 -13.41 -12.50
C SER A 541 -25.96 -11.92 -12.55
N VAL A 542 -25.03 -11.09 -12.08
CA VAL A 542 -25.06 -9.64 -12.30
C VAL A 542 -24.64 -9.33 -13.74
N LYS A 543 -25.43 -8.49 -14.43
CA LYS A 543 -25.16 -8.09 -15.82
C LYS A 543 -24.40 -6.78 -15.89
N VAL A 544 -23.19 -6.80 -16.45
CA VAL A 544 -22.29 -5.64 -16.54
C VAL A 544 -21.86 -5.40 -17.99
N ASP A 545 -21.60 -4.14 -18.33
CA ASP A 545 -21.00 -3.79 -19.62
C ASP A 545 -19.61 -4.44 -19.77
N GLN A 546 -19.40 -5.11 -20.90
CA GLN A 546 -18.19 -5.89 -21.15
C GLN A 546 -16.92 -5.03 -21.18
N ASP A 547 -16.99 -3.77 -21.62
CA ASP A 547 -15.83 -2.88 -21.65
C ASP A 547 -15.42 -2.48 -20.24
N LEU A 548 -16.39 -2.28 -19.33
CA LEU A 548 -16.11 -2.02 -17.91
C LEU A 548 -15.46 -3.22 -17.23
N MET A 549 -15.91 -4.44 -17.55
CA MET A 549 -15.29 -5.68 -17.05
C MET A 549 -13.83 -5.81 -17.49
N MET A 550 -13.52 -5.46 -18.75
CA MET A 550 -12.15 -5.53 -19.28
C MET A 550 -11.20 -4.50 -18.65
N LEU A 551 -11.70 -3.43 -18.03
CA LEU A 551 -10.85 -2.46 -17.33
C LEU A 551 -10.10 -3.10 -16.14
N PHE A 552 -10.63 -4.16 -15.53
CA PHE A 552 -9.97 -4.83 -14.40
C PHE A 552 -8.60 -5.38 -14.79
N PRO A 553 -8.46 -6.34 -15.73
CA PRO A 553 -7.15 -6.84 -16.10
C PRO A 553 -6.29 -5.78 -16.83
N ILE A 554 -6.89 -4.86 -17.59
CA ILE A 554 -6.15 -3.82 -18.33
C ILE A 554 -5.47 -2.84 -17.38
N GLN A 555 -6.21 -2.29 -16.40
CA GLN A 555 -5.70 -1.23 -15.53
C GLN A 555 -4.84 -1.77 -14.39
N THR A 556 -5.10 -2.98 -13.92
CA THR A 556 -4.31 -3.59 -12.84
C THR A 556 -3.03 -4.28 -13.32
N GLY A 557 -2.95 -4.61 -14.62
CA GLY A 557 -1.76 -5.23 -15.21
C GLY A 557 -1.59 -6.72 -14.91
N TYR A 558 -2.61 -7.39 -14.36
CA TYR A 558 -2.59 -8.84 -14.12
C TYR A 558 -3.93 -9.51 -14.46
N HIS A 559 -3.88 -10.81 -14.72
CA HIS A 559 -4.98 -11.60 -15.27
C HIS A 559 -5.07 -12.98 -14.61
N ASN A 560 -6.20 -13.68 -14.83
CA ASN A 560 -6.43 -15.04 -14.31
C ASN A 560 -6.30 -15.11 -12.78
N VAL A 561 -6.97 -14.20 -12.09
CA VAL A 561 -6.93 -14.09 -10.63
C VAL A 561 -8.01 -14.93 -9.97
N PHE A 562 -8.00 -16.23 -10.23
CA PHE A 562 -8.95 -17.18 -9.65
C PHE A 562 -8.26 -18.50 -9.32
N ARG A 563 -8.66 -19.14 -8.22
CA ARG A 563 -8.18 -20.46 -7.81
C ARG A 563 -8.89 -21.54 -8.63
N PRO A 564 -8.20 -22.62 -9.03
CA PRO A 564 -8.84 -23.80 -9.58
C PRO A 564 -9.90 -24.39 -8.63
N THR A 565 -10.92 -25.07 -9.17
CA THR A 565 -11.93 -25.74 -8.36
C THR A 565 -11.32 -26.88 -7.55
N GLN A 566 -11.86 -27.07 -6.35
CA GLN A 566 -11.44 -28.06 -5.37
C GLN A 566 -12.45 -29.20 -5.31
N SER A 567 -11.99 -30.36 -4.86
CA SER A 567 -12.84 -31.55 -4.70
C SER A 567 -13.97 -31.29 -3.70
N LEU A 568 -15.18 -31.79 -4.00
CA LEU A 568 -16.32 -31.67 -3.08
C LEU A 568 -16.12 -32.50 -1.81
N HIS A 569 -15.40 -33.63 -1.92
CA HIS A 569 -15.29 -34.65 -0.87
C HIS A 569 -16.69 -35.07 -0.38
N ASP A 570 -16.87 -35.24 0.93
CA ASP A 570 -18.13 -35.69 1.54
C ASP A 570 -19.15 -34.56 1.79
N ARG A 571 -18.89 -33.35 1.28
CA ARG A 571 -19.76 -32.20 1.51
C ARG A 571 -21.03 -32.28 0.66
N THR A 572 -22.14 -31.85 1.25
CA THR A 572 -23.40 -31.64 0.55
C THR A 572 -23.54 -30.19 0.12
N ILE A 573 -24.03 -29.97 -1.10
CA ILE A 573 -24.46 -28.66 -1.57
C ILE A 573 -25.96 -28.57 -1.36
N PHE A 574 -26.41 -27.54 -0.64
CA PHE A 574 -27.82 -27.24 -0.48
C PHE A 574 -28.26 -26.19 -1.50
N SER A 575 -29.54 -26.18 -1.82
CA SER A 575 -30.17 -25.22 -2.72
C SER A 575 -31.46 -24.73 -2.10
N THR A 576 -31.76 -23.44 -2.27
CA THR A 576 -33.12 -22.95 -2.00
C THR A 576 -34.14 -23.65 -2.88
N THR A 577 -35.39 -23.73 -2.39
CA THR A 577 -36.53 -24.14 -3.21
C THR A 577 -36.61 -23.21 -4.42
N SER A 578 -36.80 -23.77 -5.62
CA SER A 578 -37.10 -22.95 -6.79
C SER A 578 -38.33 -22.12 -6.44
N ALA A 579 -38.22 -20.78 -6.45
CA ALA A 579 -39.38 -19.93 -6.35
C ALA A 579 -40.32 -20.36 -7.48
N ALA A 580 -41.39 -21.08 -7.12
CA ALA A 580 -42.48 -21.32 -8.03
C ALA A 580 -42.83 -19.94 -8.60
N SER A 581 -42.80 -19.81 -9.92
CA SER A 581 -43.37 -18.66 -10.61
C SER A 581 -44.68 -18.34 -9.92
N ALA A 582 -44.82 -17.11 -9.41
CA ALA A 582 -46.04 -16.64 -8.77
C ALA A 582 -47.24 -17.14 -9.58
N PRO A 583 -48.32 -17.65 -8.95
CA PRO A 583 -49.48 -18.08 -9.70
C PRO A 583 -49.93 -16.88 -10.52
N GLY A 584 -49.92 -17.05 -11.86
CA GLY A 584 -50.44 -16.05 -12.78
C GLY A 584 -51.85 -15.63 -12.36
N PRO A 585 -52.31 -14.45 -12.79
CA PRO A 585 -53.60 -13.91 -12.36
C PRO A 585 -54.68 -14.98 -12.57
N ILE A 586 -55.36 -15.34 -11.49
CA ILE A 586 -56.48 -16.28 -11.52
C ILE A 586 -57.53 -15.67 -12.45
N ILE A 587 -57.61 -16.18 -13.68
CA ILE A 587 -58.73 -15.92 -14.57
C ILE A 587 -59.92 -16.63 -13.94
N LEU A 588 -60.77 -15.83 -13.30
CA LEU A 588 -62.03 -16.26 -12.70
C LEU A 588 -62.97 -16.70 -13.83
N PHE A 589 -63.02 -18.01 -14.12
CA PHE A 589 -64.08 -18.58 -14.93
C PHE A 589 -65.40 -18.53 -14.13
N LEU A 590 -66.25 -17.57 -14.46
CA LEU A 590 -67.66 -17.53 -14.04
C LEU A 590 -68.40 -18.74 -14.66
N LEU A 591 -68.50 -19.84 -13.90
CA LEU A 591 -69.43 -20.92 -14.18
C LEU A 591 -70.82 -20.51 -13.67
N LEU A 592 -71.73 -20.15 -14.60
CA LEU A 592 -73.17 -20.10 -14.33
C LEU A 592 -73.67 -21.53 -14.04
N ALA A 593 -73.89 -21.85 -12.77
CA ALA A 593 -74.63 -23.03 -12.36
C ALA A 593 -76.14 -22.73 -12.37
N CYS A 594 -76.87 -23.43 -13.24
CA CYS A 594 -78.32 -23.50 -13.24
C CYS A 594 -78.83 -24.07 -11.90
N LEU A 595 -79.65 -23.30 -11.18
CA LEU A 595 -80.41 -23.78 -10.03
C LEU A 595 -81.68 -24.49 -10.53
N CYS A 596 -81.65 -25.83 -10.51
CA CYS A 596 -82.88 -26.63 -10.47
C CYS A 596 -83.36 -26.69 -9.02
N ALA A 597 -84.51 -26.07 -8.76
CA ALA A 597 -85.19 -26.09 -7.47
C ALA A 597 -86.06 -27.34 -7.35
N PHE A 598 -85.80 -28.17 -6.33
CA PHE A 598 -86.82 -28.93 -5.59
C PHE A 598 -86.26 -29.24 -4.20
N PRO A 599 -87.07 -29.05 -3.15
CA PRO A 599 -87.28 -30.18 -2.28
C PRO A 599 -88.76 -30.43 -1.95
N LEU A 600 -89.01 -31.72 -1.73
CA LEU A 600 -90.19 -32.37 -1.23
C LEU A 600 -90.76 -31.75 0.07
N ASN A 601 -92.09 -31.61 0.05
CA ASN A 601 -93.05 -32.07 1.05
C ASN A 601 -92.63 -32.17 2.52
N LEU A 602 -93.23 -31.31 3.34
CA LEU A 602 -93.59 -31.61 4.72
C LEU A 602 -95.09 -31.32 4.94
N ARG A 603 -95.85 -32.40 5.22
CA ARG A 603 -97.14 -32.53 5.93
C ARG A 603 -97.98 -31.27 6.20
N LEU A 604 -99.16 -31.20 5.58
CA LEU A 604 -100.48 -31.55 6.17
C LEU A 604 -101.53 -31.69 5.07
#